data_AF-A0A958VJA0-F1
#
_entry.id   AF-A0A958VJA0-F1
#
_cell.length_a   1.000
_cell.length_b   1.000
_cell.length_c   1.000
_cell.angle_alpha   90.00
_cell.angle_beta   90.00
_cell.angle_gamma   90.00
#
_symmetry.space_group_name_H-M   'P 1'
#
loop_
_entity.id
_entity.type
_entity.pdbx_description
1 polymer ?
#
loop_
_entity_poly.entity_id
_entity_poly.type
_entity_poly.pdbx_seq_one_letter_code
_entity_poly.pdbx_strand_id
1 'polypeptide(L)' 'REKPIAGVDANLILDKVLIKNRKLVTKEQITEEGYFKDKNLQVLLTLGAGDVSDIVKPLKDNLLKEYL' A
#
# COMPACT_ATOMS: atom_id res chain seq x y z
N ARG A 1 16.04 -13.00 -0.56
CA ARG A 1 14.65 -13.30 -0.97
C ARG A 1 14.63 -14.67 -1.62
N GLU A 2 13.55 -15.43 -1.42
CA GLU A 2 13.35 -16.72 -2.08
C GLU A 2 13.05 -16.54 -3.57
N LYS A 3 13.17 -17.63 -4.35
CA LYS A 3 12.82 -17.60 -5.78
C LYS A 3 11.30 -17.53 -5.94
N PRO A 4 10.79 -16.78 -6.93
CA PRO A 4 9.36 -16.79 -7.24
C PRO A 4 8.86 -18.20 -7.54
N ILE A 5 7.67 -18.52 -7.02
CA ILE A 5 6.96 -19.76 -7.34
C ILE A 5 5.98 -19.44 -8.47
N ALA A 6 5.96 -20.27 -9.52
CA ALA A 6 5.08 -20.07 -10.67
C ALA A 6 3.60 -20.04 -10.21
N GLY A 7 2.85 -19.02 -10.64
CA GLY A 7 1.45 -18.84 -10.28
C GLY A 7 1.20 -18.29 -8.86
N VAL A 8 2.25 -17.98 -8.09
CA VAL A 8 2.13 -17.34 -6.77
C VAL A 8 2.55 -15.88 -6.89
N ASP A 9 1.57 -14.99 -7.00
CA ASP A 9 1.77 -13.54 -7.08
C ASP A 9 0.78 -12.77 -6.19
N ALA A 10 0.81 -11.44 -6.26
CA ALA A 10 -0.09 -10.60 -5.49
C ALA A 10 -1.56 -10.67 -5.95
N ASN A 11 -1.81 -11.02 -7.22
CA ASN A 11 -3.18 -11.19 -7.74
C ASN A 11 -3.87 -12.38 -7.07
N LEU A 12 -3.14 -13.50 -6.87
CA LEU A 12 -3.66 -14.67 -6.17
C LEU A 12 -4.25 -14.31 -4.79
N ILE A 13 -3.62 -13.38 -4.08
CA ILE A 13 -4.11 -12.88 -2.78
C ILE A 13 -5.28 -11.93 -3.01
N LEU A 14 -5.14 -10.96 -3.92
CA LEU A 14 -6.18 -9.97 -4.22
C LEU A 14 -7.51 -10.61 -4.61
N ASP A 15 -7.49 -11.71 -5.36
CA ASP A 15 -8.68 -12.44 -5.79
C ASP A 15 -9.45 -13.08 -4.63
N LYS A 16 -8.76 -13.39 -3.53
CA LYS A 16 -9.35 -13.97 -2.31
C LYS A 16 -9.85 -12.92 -1.32
N VAL A 17 -9.45 -11.66 -1.49
CA VAL A 17 -9.89 -10.55 -0.62
C VAL A 17 -11.30 -10.14 -1.03
N LEU A 18 -12.27 -10.21 -0.13
CA LEU A 18 -13.69 -9.98 -0.47
C LEU A 18 -14.13 -8.51 -0.43
N ILE A 19 -13.31 -7.62 0.14
CA ILE A 19 -13.67 -6.19 0.22
C ILE A 19 -13.73 -5.57 -1.18
N LYS A 20 -14.74 -4.72 -1.42
CA LYS A 20 -14.99 -4.10 -2.74
C LYS A 20 -13.83 -3.21 -3.19
N ASN A 21 -13.35 -2.36 -2.29
CA ASN A 21 -12.31 -1.39 -2.58
C ASN A 21 -10.94 -1.98 -2.29
N ARG A 22 -10.44 -2.78 -3.24
CA ARG A 22 -9.11 -3.37 -3.21
C ARG A 22 -8.43 -3.19 -4.56
N LYS A 23 -7.11 -3.04 -4.54
CA LYS A 23 -6.31 -2.94 -5.75
C LYS A 23 -4.88 -3.35 -5.46
N LEU A 24 -4.19 -3.84 -6.49
CA LEU A 24 -2.73 -3.87 -6.48
C LEU A 24 -2.22 -2.46 -6.79
N VAL A 25 -1.12 -2.11 -6.15
CA VAL A 25 -0.39 -0.86 -6.37
C VAL A 25 1.10 -1.14 -6.31
N THR A 26 1.89 -0.36 -7.04
CA THR A 26 3.34 -0.39 -6.89
C THR A 26 3.77 0.43 -5.67
N LYS A 27 5.02 0.24 -5.22
CA LYS A 27 5.57 1.05 -4.12
C LYS A 27 5.62 2.52 -4.49
N GLU A 28 5.98 2.81 -5.73
CA GLU A 28 6.12 4.18 -6.26
C GLU A 28 4.77 4.88 -6.21
N GLN A 29 3.72 4.26 -6.78
CA GLN A 29 2.38 4.82 -6.84
C GLN A 29 1.83 5.19 -5.45
N ILE A 30 1.96 4.30 -4.47
CA ILE A 30 1.40 4.55 -3.13
C ILE A 30 2.18 5.64 -2.36
N THR A 31 3.42 5.91 -2.76
CA THR A 31 4.29 6.95 -2.17
C THR A 31 4.28 8.26 -2.94
N GLU A 32 3.49 8.39 -4.00
CA GLU A 32 3.31 9.65 -4.73
C GLU A 32 2.60 10.69 -3.85
N GLU A 33 3.02 11.95 -3.99
CA GLU A 33 2.37 13.07 -3.31
C GLU A 33 0.93 13.23 -3.83
N GLY A 34 -0.03 13.40 -2.92
CA GLY A 34 -1.45 13.54 -3.27
C GLY A 34 -2.18 12.21 -3.50
N TYR A 35 -1.53 11.06 -3.35
CA TYR A 35 -2.18 9.75 -3.50
C TYR A 35 -3.38 9.57 -2.55
N PHE A 36 -3.39 10.26 -1.41
CA PHE A 36 -4.44 10.17 -0.39
C PHE A 36 -5.39 11.37 -0.37
N LYS A 37 -5.18 12.40 -1.21
CA LYS A 37 -5.89 13.69 -1.16
C LYS A 37 -7.42 13.58 -1.21
N ASP A 38 -7.94 12.62 -1.97
CA ASP A 38 -9.39 12.39 -2.10
C ASP A 38 -9.89 11.23 -1.21
N LYS A 39 -9.06 10.77 -0.27
CA LYS A 39 -9.39 9.69 0.66
C LYS A 39 -9.73 10.30 2.02
N ASN A 40 -10.96 10.13 2.48
CA ASN A 40 -11.35 10.48 3.85
C ASN A 40 -10.82 9.44 4.84
N LEU A 41 -9.51 9.49 5.13
CA LEU A 41 -8.82 8.54 6.00
C LEU A 41 -8.92 8.95 7.46
N GLN A 42 -9.51 8.07 8.28
CA GLN A 42 -9.48 8.21 9.75
C GLN A 42 -8.31 7.43 10.36
N VAL A 43 -7.99 6.27 9.79
CA VAL A 43 -6.92 5.38 10.23
C VAL A 43 -6.23 4.79 9.00
N LEU A 44 -4.89 4.83 8.96
CA LEU A 44 -4.07 4.09 8.01
C LEU A 44 -3.28 3.00 8.75
N LEU A 45 -3.43 1.76 8.30
CA LEU A 45 -2.69 0.60 8.82
C LEU A 45 -1.82 0.02 7.71
N THR A 46 -0.53 -0.13 7.97
CA THR A 46 0.40 -0.87 7.11
C THR A 46 0.71 -2.22 7.75
N LEU A 47 0.68 -3.29 6.96
CA LEU A 47 0.92 -4.67 7.42
C LEU A 47 1.93 -5.34 6.50
N GLY A 48 2.90 -6.04 7.09
CA GLY A 48 3.93 -6.78 6.36
C GLY A 48 5.15 -7.05 7.23
N ALA A 49 6.18 -7.62 6.62
CA ALA A 49 7.48 -7.84 7.24
C ALA A 49 8.59 -7.44 6.25
N GLY A 50 9.75 -7.04 6.78
CA GLY A 50 10.88 -6.56 5.97
C GLY A 50 10.61 -5.19 5.36
N ASP A 51 10.63 -5.09 4.03
CA ASP A 51 10.59 -3.84 3.26
C ASP A 51 9.29 -3.03 3.37
N VAL A 52 8.34 -3.45 4.20
CA VAL A 52 7.16 -2.65 4.55
C VAL A 52 7.56 -1.41 5.36
N SER A 53 8.63 -1.49 6.15
CA SER A 53 9.12 -0.35 6.95
C SER A 53 9.56 0.83 6.07
N ASP A 54 10.10 0.53 4.88
CA ASP A 54 10.61 1.54 3.94
C ASP A 54 9.50 2.45 3.40
N ILE A 55 8.27 1.93 3.29
CA ILE A 55 7.12 2.70 2.80
C ILE A 55 6.44 3.49 3.91
N VAL A 56 6.60 3.15 5.20
CA VAL A 56 5.90 3.83 6.30
C VAL A 56 6.24 5.32 6.37
N LYS A 57 7.53 5.68 6.25
CA LYS A 57 7.95 7.08 6.33
C LYS A 57 7.37 7.93 5.18
N PRO A 58 7.51 7.54 3.89
CA PRO A 58 6.88 8.26 2.79
C PRO A 58 5.37 8.44 2.95
N LEU A 59 4.64 7.40 3.38
CA LEU A 59 3.19 7.48 3.56
C LEU A 59 2.81 8.47 4.66
N LYS A 60 3.54 8.45 5.78
CA LYS A 60 3.36 9.40 6.88
C LYS A 60 3.61 10.83 6.42
N ASP A 61 4.73 11.07 5.74
CA ASP A 61 5.13 12.42 5.30
C ASP A 61 4.10 12.98 4.29
N ASN A 62 3.62 12.16 3.34
CA ASN A 62 2.59 12.57 2.40
C ASN A 62 1.26 12.87 3.07
N LEU A 63 0.82 12.01 4.01
CA LEU A 63 -0.40 12.28 4.78
C LEU A 63 -0.29 13.59 5.56
N LEU A 64 0.80 13.81 6.29
CA LEU A 64 0.96 15.03 7.09
C LEU A 64 0.92 16.31 6.23
N LYS A 65 1.47 16.28 5.01
CA LYS A 65 1.36 17.40 4.06
C LYS A 65 -0.06 17.67 3.59
N GLU A 66 -0.92 16.66 3.48
CA GLU A 66 -2.31 16.83 3.04
C GLU A 66 -3.20 17.47 4.11
N TYR A 67 -2.79 17.44 5.39
CA TYR A 67 -3.51 18.05 6.51
C TYR A 67 -2.92 19.38 7.01
N LEU A 68 -1.87 19.90 6.36
CA LEU A 68 -1.24 21.21 6.62
C LEU A 68 -1.59 22.19 5.51
#